data_AF-A0A8B7G6G6-F1
#
_entry.id   AF-A0A8B7G6G6-F1
#
_cell.length_a   1.000
_cell.length_b   1.000
_cell.length_c   1.000
_cell.angle_alpha   90.00
_cell.angle_beta   90.00
_cell.angle_gamma   90.00
#
_symmetry.space_group_name_H-M   'P 1'
#
loop_
_entity.id
_entity.type
_entity.pdbx_description
1 polymer ?
#
loop_
_entity_poly.entity_id
_entity_poly.type
_entity_poly.pdbx_seq_one_letter_code
_entity_poly.pdbx_strand_id
1 'polypeptide(L)'
;MAGSRLETVGSVFSRTRDLMRAGVLKEKPLWYDIYDAFPPLREPVFRRPRLRYGKAKASIQDIWYHEDRIRAKFYSAYGSGQKAFDLFNPNFKSTCQRFVEKYTELQKLGETDEEKLFVETGKALLAEGVILRRIGEPRTQQEGSHISSRSEHMSVRPQTALEGNQPEKEVPQDQNSAAPEEQPKGL
;
A
#
# COMPACT_ATOMS: atom_id res chain seq x y z
N MET A 1 30.99 -29.13 -4.47
CA MET A 1 29.69 -29.82 -4.25
C MET A 1 28.86 -29.69 -5.52
N ALA A 2 28.32 -30.80 -6.03
CA ALA A 2 27.44 -30.78 -7.20
C ALA A 2 26.02 -30.32 -6.81
N GLY A 3 25.43 -29.41 -7.57
CA GLY A 3 24.08 -28.89 -7.33
C GLY A 3 23.56 -28.12 -8.53
N SER A 4 22.24 -27.98 -8.65
CA SER A 4 21.61 -27.24 -9.75
C SER A 4 21.39 -25.77 -9.37
N ARG A 5 21.96 -24.85 -10.15
CA ARG A 5 21.76 -23.39 -10.02
C ARG A 5 20.68 -22.85 -10.97
N LEU A 6 19.91 -23.71 -11.64
CA LEU A 6 18.87 -23.31 -12.60
C LEU A 6 17.61 -22.82 -11.89
N GLU A 7 17.51 -21.53 -11.59
CA GLU A 7 16.39 -20.93 -10.85
C GLU A 7 15.11 -20.81 -11.67
N THR A 8 15.22 -20.71 -13.00
CA THR A 8 14.06 -20.56 -13.91
C THR A 8 13.40 -21.89 -14.28
N VAL A 9 14.04 -23.01 -13.95
CA VAL A 9 13.59 -24.36 -14.32
C VAL A 9 12.99 -25.05 -13.09
N GLY A 10 11.67 -25.25 -13.12
CA GLY A 10 10.95 -25.96 -12.07
C GLY A 10 11.05 -25.27 -10.70
N SER A 11 11.06 -26.08 -9.64
CA SER A 11 11.20 -25.65 -8.26
C SER A 11 12.50 -26.19 -7.65
N VAL A 12 12.88 -25.72 -6.47
CA VAL A 12 14.01 -26.31 -5.73
C VAL A 12 13.71 -27.77 -5.37
N PHE A 13 12.48 -28.08 -4.97
CA PHE A 13 12.08 -29.42 -4.57
C PHE A 13 12.16 -30.43 -5.71
N SER A 14 11.58 -30.11 -6.88
CA SER A 14 11.65 -30.98 -8.07
C SER A 14 13.10 -31.20 -8.52
N ARG A 15 13.90 -30.13 -8.61
CA ARG A 15 15.31 -30.23 -8.98
C ARG A 15 16.11 -31.09 -8.00
N THR A 16 15.95 -30.88 -6.69
CA THR A 16 16.66 -31.67 -5.68
C THR A 16 16.21 -33.13 -5.70
N ARG A 17 14.92 -33.40 -5.81
CA ARG A 17 14.38 -34.76 -5.94
C ARG A 17 15.00 -35.48 -7.14
N ASP A 18 15.04 -34.83 -8.29
CA ASP A 18 15.52 -35.46 -9.52
C ASP A 18 17.04 -35.66 -9.49
N LEU A 19 17.80 -34.73 -8.88
CA LEU A 19 19.24 -34.90 -8.62
C LEU A 19 19.54 -36.05 -7.64
N MET A 20 18.71 -36.23 -6.61
CA MET A 20 18.82 -37.37 -5.69
C MET A 20 18.49 -38.68 -6.40
N ARG A 21 17.42 -38.72 -7.20
CA ARG A 21 17.02 -39.91 -7.99
C ARG A 21 18.08 -40.32 -9.01
N ALA A 22 18.75 -39.36 -9.63
CA ALA A 22 19.85 -39.60 -10.57
C ALA A 22 21.18 -39.97 -9.89
N GLY A 23 21.26 -39.97 -8.54
CA GLY A 23 22.47 -40.28 -7.79
C GLY A 23 23.55 -39.18 -7.84
N VAL A 24 23.25 -38.01 -8.43
CA VAL A 24 24.17 -36.87 -8.47
C VAL A 24 24.30 -36.22 -7.10
N LEU A 25 23.17 -36.11 -6.38
CA LEU A 25 23.14 -35.65 -4.99
C LEU A 25 23.10 -36.86 -4.05
N LYS A 26 24.25 -37.18 -3.46
CA LYS A 26 24.42 -38.34 -2.55
C LYS A 26 23.81 -38.11 -1.18
N GLU A 27 23.91 -36.88 -0.67
CA GLU A 27 23.40 -36.50 0.65
C GLU A 27 22.08 -35.78 0.52
N LYS A 28 21.06 -36.30 1.19
CA LYS A 28 19.73 -35.70 1.24
C LYS A 28 19.77 -34.41 2.08
N PRO A 29 19.30 -33.27 1.55
CA PRO A 29 19.25 -32.04 2.34
C PRO A 29 18.28 -32.14 3.52
N LEU A 30 18.64 -31.54 4.66
CA LEU A 30 17.85 -31.57 5.90
C LEU A 30 16.40 -31.09 5.71
N TRP A 31 16.18 -30.09 4.85
CA TRP A 31 14.85 -29.52 4.61
C TRP A 31 13.95 -30.41 3.73
N TYR A 32 14.50 -31.41 3.04
CA TYR A 32 13.76 -32.18 2.04
C TYR A 32 12.59 -32.95 2.65
N ASP A 33 12.83 -33.65 3.77
CA ASP A 33 11.80 -34.41 4.49
C ASP A 33 10.69 -33.51 5.02
N ILE A 34 11.05 -32.32 5.50
CA ILE A 34 10.09 -31.34 6.00
C ILE A 34 9.18 -30.87 4.86
N TYR A 35 9.76 -30.58 3.68
CA TYR A 35 9.00 -30.16 2.51
C TYR A 35 8.10 -31.27 1.97
N ASP A 36 8.56 -32.53 1.96
CA ASP A 36 7.79 -33.68 1.48
C ASP A 36 6.62 -34.01 2.41
N ALA A 37 6.82 -33.88 3.73
CA ALA A 37 5.77 -34.07 4.73
C ALA A 37 4.74 -32.93 4.73
N PHE A 38 5.20 -31.69 4.57
CA PHE A 38 4.36 -30.48 4.63
C PHE A 38 4.57 -29.60 3.40
N PRO A 39 4.12 -30.03 2.21
CA PRO A 39 4.30 -29.27 0.99
C PRO A 39 3.47 -27.98 1.00
N PRO A 40 3.97 -26.88 0.39
CA PRO A 40 3.20 -25.64 0.29
C PRO A 40 2.01 -25.80 -0.66
N LEU A 41 0.96 -25.00 -0.47
CA LEU A 41 -0.23 -24.98 -1.35
C LEU A 41 0.11 -24.74 -2.82
N ARG A 42 1.17 -23.98 -3.07
CA ARG A 42 1.65 -23.66 -4.42
C ARG A 42 3.15 -23.92 -4.48
N GLU A 43 3.55 -24.70 -5.46
CA GLU A 43 4.96 -24.98 -5.71
C GLU A 43 5.72 -23.70 -6.14
N PRO A 44 6.92 -23.43 -5.60
CA PRO A 44 7.71 -22.23 -5.89
C PRO A 44 8.42 -22.36 -7.24
N VAL A 45 7.64 -22.33 -8.31
CA VAL A 45 8.12 -22.33 -9.70
C VAL A 45 8.29 -20.88 -10.17
N PHE A 46 9.41 -20.60 -10.83
CA PHE A 46 9.65 -19.31 -11.46
C PHE A 46 8.55 -19.00 -12.49
N ARG A 47 7.92 -17.82 -12.37
CA ARG A 47 6.98 -17.31 -13.38
C ARG A 47 7.39 -15.90 -13.76
N ARG A 48 7.71 -15.69 -15.03
CA ARG A 48 8.01 -14.37 -15.56
C ARG A 48 6.76 -13.48 -15.48
N PRO A 49 6.80 -12.34 -14.76
CA PRO A 49 5.70 -11.38 -14.78
C PRO A 49 5.48 -10.86 -16.20
N ARG A 50 4.25 -10.96 -16.70
CA ARG A 50 3.87 -10.45 -18.03
C ARG A 50 2.96 -9.24 -17.86
N LEU A 51 3.20 -8.20 -18.67
CA LEU A 51 2.31 -7.06 -18.72
C LEU A 51 0.98 -7.48 -19.35
N ARG A 52 -0.10 -6.86 -18.88
CA ARG A 52 -1.45 -7.03 -19.43
C ARG A 52 -1.64 -6.00 -20.55
N TYR A 53 -2.10 -6.45 -21.71
CA TYR A 53 -2.36 -5.60 -22.88
C TYR A 53 -3.82 -5.73 -23.33
N GLY A 54 -4.28 -4.78 -24.17
CA GLY A 54 -5.62 -4.78 -24.73
C GLY A 54 -6.70 -4.63 -23.65
N LYS A 55 -7.66 -5.56 -23.61
CA LYS A 55 -8.79 -5.54 -22.67
C LYS A 55 -8.54 -6.29 -21.36
N ALA A 56 -7.31 -6.80 -21.14
CA ALA A 56 -6.99 -7.57 -19.95
C ALA A 56 -6.93 -6.70 -18.69
N LYS A 57 -7.84 -6.95 -17.74
CA LYS A 57 -7.90 -6.28 -16.43
C LYS A 57 -7.47 -7.23 -15.31
N ALA A 58 -7.15 -6.67 -14.15
CA ALA A 58 -6.97 -7.48 -12.94
C ALA A 58 -8.32 -8.09 -12.51
N SER A 59 -8.29 -9.26 -11.89
CA SER A 59 -9.48 -9.94 -11.36
C SER A 59 -9.92 -9.42 -9.98
N ILE A 60 -9.17 -8.48 -9.41
CA ILE A 60 -9.43 -7.92 -8.08
C ILE A 60 -10.58 -6.92 -8.21
N GLN A 61 -11.55 -7.03 -7.31
CA GLN A 61 -12.72 -6.16 -7.24
C GLN A 61 -12.55 -5.15 -6.10
N ASP A 62 -13.20 -3.99 -6.23
CA ASP A 62 -13.27 -3.00 -5.16
C ASP A 62 -14.16 -3.52 -4.03
N ILE A 63 -13.76 -3.25 -2.78
CA ILE A 63 -14.48 -3.69 -1.58
C ILE A 63 -15.40 -2.56 -1.12
N TRP A 64 -16.71 -2.77 -1.23
CA TRP A 64 -17.73 -1.82 -0.81
C TRP A 64 -18.71 -2.47 0.15
N TYR A 65 -19.08 -1.73 1.19
CA TYR A 65 -20.10 -2.14 2.15
C TYR A 65 -21.31 -1.21 2.12
N HIS A 66 -22.45 -1.67 2.66
CA HIS A 66 -23.68 -0.88 2.67
C HIS A 66 -23.53 0.40 3.50
N GLU A 67 -22.79 0.32 4.60
CA GLU A 67 -22.50 1.47 5.45
C GLU A 67 -21.64 2.54 4.79
N ASP A 68 -20.89 2.22 3.73
CA ASP A 68 -20.05 3.21 3.05
C ASP A 68 -20.90 4.32 2.39
N ARG A 69 -22.15 4.01 2.01
CA ARG A 69 -23.12 5.01 1.56
C ARG A 69 -23.45 6.01 2.67
N ILE A 70 -23.61 5.51 3.90
CA ILE A 70 -23.93 6.32 5.09
C ILE A 70 -22.70 7.15 5.48
N ARG A 71 -21.51 6.53 5.48
CA ARG A 71 -20.25 7.22 5.77
C ARG A 71 -19.96 8.34 4.77
N ALA A 72 -20.21 8.10 3.48
CA ALA A 72 -20.06 9.11 2.45
C ALA A 72 -20.95 10.33 2.74
N LYS A 73 -22.25 10.12 3.02
CA LYS A 73 -23.17 11.21 3.40
C LYS A 73 -22.72 11.93 4.67
N PHE A 74 -22.26 11.19 5.68
CA PHE A 74 -21.76 11.76 6.93
C PHE A 74 -20.55 12.68 6.69
N TYR A 75 -19.55 12.21 5.95
CA TYR A 75 -18.35 13.00 5.67
C TYR A 75 -18.62 14.18 4.73
N SER A 76 -19.57 14.06 3.80
CA SER A 76 -20.02 15.20 2.98
C SER A 76 -20.75 16.27 3.81
N ALA A 77 -21.51 15.89 4.83
CA ALA A 77 -22.28 16.83 5.64
C ALA A 77 -21.48 17.45 6.80
N TYR A 78 -20.72 16.62 7.54
CA TYR A 78 -20.05 17.01 8.79
C TYR A 78 -18.52 17.01 8.70
N GLY A 79 -17.95 16.31 7.70
CA GLY A 79 -16.50 16.20 7.55
C GLY A 79 -15.84 15.32 8.60
N SER A 80 -14.53 15.50 8.77
CA SER A 80 -13.78 14.82 9.81
C SER A 80 -14.13 15.41 11.17
N GLY A 81 -14.60 14.57 12.09
CA GLY A 81 -14.97 15.00 13.44
C GLY A 81 -13.77 15.49 14.26
N GLN A 82 -14.04 16.11 15.41
CA GLN A 82 -12.99 16.59 16.33
C GLN A 82 -12.21 15.45 17.00
N LYS A 83 -12.85 14.29 17.18
CA LYS A 83 -12.21 13.11 17.76
C LYS A 83 -11.30 12.47 16.72
N ALA A 84 -9.99 12.55 16.95
CA ALA A 84 -9.00 11.88 16.13
C ALA A 84 -9.20 10.35 16.15
N PHE A 85 -8.83 9.69 15.06
CA PHE A 85 -8.87 8.24 14.98
C PHE A 85 -7.72 7.63 15.81
N ASP A 86 -8.05 6.69 16.69
CA ASP A 86 -7.06 5.82 17.32
C ASP A 86 -7.05 4.50 16.57
N LEU A 87 -6.03 4.32 15.72
CA LEU A 87 -5.87 3.12 14.90
C LEU A 87 -5.15 1.98 15.64
N PHE A 88 -4.62 2.22 16.85
CA PHE A 88 -3.97 1.19 17.65
C PHE A 88 -4.98 0.31 18.39
N ASN A 89 -6.14 0.88 18.73
CA ASN A 89 -7.20 0.17 19.40
C ASN A 89 -8.14 -0.52 18.39
N PRO A 90 -8.22 -1.87 18.36
CA PRO A 90 -9.08 -2.59 17.42
C PRO A 90 -10.58 -2.32 17.64
N ASN A 91 -10.97 -1.92 18.86
CA ASN A 91 -12.35 -1.65 19.24
C ASN A 91 -12.68 -0.15 19.22
N PHE A 92 -11.87 0.67 18.54
CA PHE A 92 -12.10 2.10 18.46
C PHE A 92 -13.36 2.43 17.67
N LYS A 93 -14.34 3.05 18.35
CA LYS A 93 -15.51 3.63 17.71
C LYS A 93 -15.30 5.11 17.41
N SER A 94 -15.22 5.42 16.12
CA SER A 94 -15.23 6.79 15.61
C SER A 94 -16.63 7.41 15.75
N THR A 95 -16.72 8.74 15.65
CA THR A 95 -18.02 9.43 15.63
C THR A 95 -18.88 9.00 14.46
N CYS A 96 -18.25 8.84 13.28
CA CYS A 96 -18.90 8.31 12.08
C CYS A 96 -19.38 6.86 12.30
N GLN A 97 -18.61 6.01 12.98
CA GLN A 97 -19.04 4.65 13.28
C GLN A 97 -20.24 4.62 14.24
N ARG A 98 -20.26 5.47 15.27
CA ARG A 98 -21.44 5.62 16.15
C ARG A 98 -22.67 6.10 15.37
N PHE A 99 -22.48 7.00 14.40
CA PHE A 99 -23.54 7.44 13.49
C PHE A 99 -24.11 6.29 12.65
N VAL A 100 -23.25 5.47 12.06
CA VAL A 100 -23.68 4.29 11.28
C VAL A 100 -24.43 3.28 12.15
N GLU A 101 -23.95 3.01 13.37
CA GLU A 101 -24.62 2.10 14.31
C GLU A 101 -26.04 2.59 14.62
N LYS A 102 -26.19 3.86 15.00
CA LYS A 102 -27.49 4.50 15.25
C LYS A 102 -28.39 4.51 14.02
N TYR A 103 -27.83 4.77 12.84
CA TYR A 103 -28.56 4.73 11.57
C TYR A 103 -29.13 3.34 11.31
N THR A 104 -28.31 2.31 11.53
CA THR A 104 -28.73 0.93 11.33
C THR A 104 -29.77 0.49 12.36
N GLU A 105 -29.68 0.99 13.61
CA GLU A 105 -30.69 0.78 14.64
C GLU A 105 -32.06 1.36 14.22
N LEU A 106 -32.10 2.63 13.79
CA LEU A 106 -33.34 3.27 13.33
C LEU A 106 -33.89 2.61 12.06
N GLN A 107 -33.02 2.21 11.13
CA GLN A 107 -33.43 1.50 9.92
C GLN A 107 -34.15 0.18 10.24
N LYS A 108 -33.70 -0.54 11.28
CA LYS A 108 -34.34 -1.79 11.72
C LYS A 108 -35.70 -1.56 12.39
N LEU A 109 -35.95 -0.38 12.95
CA LEU A 109 -37.23 -0.01 13.56
C LEU A 109 -38.32 0.32 12.52
N GLY A 110 -37.97 0.39 11.24
CA GLY A 110 -38.94 0.46 10.14
C GLY A 110 -39.08 1.84 9.48
N GLU A 111 -38.20 2.79 9.80
CA GLU A 111 -38.14 4.04 9.06
C GLU A 111 -37.51 3.81 7.67
N THR A 112 -38.23 4.17 6.60
CA THR A 112 -37.81 3.89 5.21
C THR A 112 -37.11 5.06 4.53
N ASP A 113 -37.36 6.29 4.99
CA ASP A 113 -36.90 7.49 4.30
C ASP A 113 -35.47 7.85 4.75
N GLU A 114 -34.50 7.74 3.84
CA GLU A 114 -33.07 7.96 4.12
C GLU A 114 -32.77 9.35 4.71
N GLU A 115 -33.48 10.39 4.25
CA GLU A 115 -33.29 11.77 4.73
C GLU A 115 -33.80 11.95 6.16
N LYS A 116 -34.95 11.36 6.49
CA LYS A 116 -35.51 11.39 7.84
C LYS A 116 -34.58 10.63 8.79
N LEU A 117 -34.16 9.43 8.39
CA LEU A 117 -33.23 8.61 9.16
C LEU A 117 -31.93 9.36 9.47
N PHE A 118 -31.38 10.08 8.49
CA PHE A 118 -30.15 10.84 8.66
C PHE A 118 -30.29 12.02 9.63
N VAL A 119 -31.45 12.69 9.61
CA VAL A 119 -31.73 13.80 10.53
C VAL A 119 -32.00 13.28 11.94
N GLU A 120 -32.74 12.19 12.07
CA GLU A 120 -33.10 11.58 13.36
C GLU A 120 -31.89 10.98 14.06
N THR A 121 -31.01 10.31 13.32
CA THR A 121 -29.70 9.87 13.84
C THR A 121 -28.84 11.03 14.31
N GLY A 122 -28.79 12.13 13.55
CA GLY A 122 -28.10 13.35 13.97
C GLY A 122 -28.63 13.88 15.30
N LYS A 123 -29.96 13.95 15.45
CA LYS A 123 -30.61 14.38 16.71
C LYS A 123 -30.32 13.42 17.87
N ALA A 124 -30.38 12.11 17.63
CA ALA A 124 -30.09 11.10 18.65
C ALA A 124 -28.64 11.20 19.15
N LEU A 125 -27.67 11.41 18.26
CA LEU A 125 -26.28 11.58 18.64
C LEU A 125 -26.00 12.89 19.39
N LEU A 126 -26.71 13.97 19.05
CA LEU A 126 -26.64 15.21 19.82
C LEU A 126 -27.21 15.01 21.24
N ALA A 127 -28.27 14.21 21.40
CA ALA A 127 -28.80 13.83 22.72
C ALA A 127 -27.81 12.96 23.52
N GLU A 128 -26.97 12.16 22.86
CA GLU A 128 -25.86 11.42 23.47
C GLU A 128 -24.63 12.30 23.78
N GLY A 129 -24.67 13.61 23.47
CA GLY A 129 -23.59 14.55 23.72
C GLY A 129 -22.45 14.53 22.69
N VAL A 130 -22.66 13.92 21.50
CA VAL A 130 -21.66 13.92 20.43
C VAL A 130 -21.72 15.24 19.66
N ILE A 131 -20.58 15.90 19.49
CA ILE A 131 -20.47 17.14 18.75
C ILE A 131 -20.49 16.85 17.24
N LEU A 132 -21.56 17.26 16.57
CA LEU A 132 -21.70 17.21 15.11
C LEU A 132 -21.68 18.63 14.55
N ARG A 133 -20.68 18.96 13.75
CA ARG A 133 -20.53 20.28 13.12
C ARG A 133 -20.70 20.15 11.61
N ARG A 134 -21.62 20.89 11.00
CA ARG A 134 -21.80 20.85 9.55
C ARG A 134 -20.72 21.66 8.83
N ILE A 135 -20.29 21.16 7.68
CA ILE A 135 -19.41 21.89 6.78
C ILE A 135 -20.23 23.06 6.21
N GLY A 136 -19.82 24.29 6.54
CA GLY A 136 -20.49 25.53 6.11
C GLY A 136 -21.06 26.39 7.23
N GLU A 137 -21.15 25.88 8.47
CA GLU A 137 -21.59 26.70 9.62
C GLU A 137 -20.45 27.59 10.17
N PRO A 138 -20.69 28.90 10.37
CA PRO A 138 -19.71 29.81 10.94
C PRO A 138 -19.40 29.40 12.38
N ARG A 139 -18.14 29.59 12.81
CA ARG A 139 -17.74 29.37 14.21
C ARG A 139 -18.45 30.41 15.07
N THR A 140 -19.46 30.02 15.86
CA THR A 140 -19.84 30.82 17.02
C THR A 140 -18.69 30.69 18.02
N GLN A 141 -17.87 31.74 18.07
CA GLN A 141 -16.84 31.89 19.09
C GLN A 141 -17.55 31.98 20.44
N GLN A 142 -17.45 30.93 21.26
CA GLN A 142 -17.51 31.14 22.69
C GLN A 142 -16.16 31.74 23.08
N GLU A 143 -16.19 33.00 23.51
CA GLU A 143 -15.05 33.74 24.03
C GLU A 143 -14.44 32.99 25.22
N GLY A 144 -13.15 32.68 25.12
CA GLY A 144 -12.41 32.08 26.22
C GLY A 144 -11.08 31.46 25.79
N SER A 145 -10.01 32.25 25.90
CA SER A 145 -8.58 31.88 25.80
C SER A 145 -7.98 31.73 24.40
N HIS A 146 -7.26 32.79 24.01
CA HIS A 146 -6.27 32.83 22.95
C HIS A 146 -5.20 31.74 23.14
N ILE A 147 -5.12 30.79 22.21
CA ILE A 147 -3.83 30.22 21.81
C ILE A 147 -3.79 30.25 20.28
N SER A 148 -2.94 31.14 19.77
CA SER A 148 -2.57 31.25 18.38
C SER A 148 -1.81 29.98 17.96
N SER A 149 -2.45 29.09 17.22
CA SER A 149 -1.75 28.06 16.44
C SER A 149 -2.02 28.31 14.96
N ARG A 150 -1.08 29.01 14.34
CA ARG A 150 -0.92 29.21 12.91
C ARG A 150 -0.90 27.83 12.23
N SER A 151 -1.95 27.44 11.50
CA SER A 151 -1.92 26.21 10.72
C SER A 151 -1.20 26.47 9.40
N GLU A 152 0.04 26.03 9.30
CA GLU A 152 0.75 25.97 8.03
C GLU A 152 0.20 24.80 7.22
N HIS A 153 -0.37 25.12 6.05
CA HIS A 153 -0.71 24.13 5.03
C HIS A 153 0.59 23.58 4.43
N MET A 154 1.09 22.46 4.94
CA MET A 154 2.12 21.69 4.25
C MET A 154 1.48 20.85 3.13
N SER A 155 1.58 21.36 1.91
CA SER A 155 1.43 20.55 0.69
C SER A 155 2.59 19.55 0.63
N VAL A 156 2.32 18.29 0.92
CA VAL A 156 3.29 17.21 0.78
C VAL A 156 3.44 16.88 -0.70
N ARG A 157 4.51 17.37 -1.32
CA ARG A 157 4.99 16.94 -2.63
C ARG A 157 5.94 15.76 -2.43
N PRO A 158 5.66 14.55 -2.95
CA PRO A 158 6.63 13.46 -2.86
C PRO A 158 7.82 13.74 -3.79
N GLN A 159 9.00 13.94 -3.21
CA GLN A 159 10.28 13.93 -3.91
C GLN A 159 10.83 12.50 -3.88
N THR A 160 10.83 11.84 -5.03
CA THR A 160 11.68 10.66 -5.29
C THR A 160 12.22 10.77 -6.71
N ALA A 161 13.45 11.25 -6.85
CA ALA A 161 14.41 10.83 -7.86
C ALA A 161 15.75 11.49 -7.52
N LEU A 162 16.67 10.66 -7.01
CA LEU A 162 18.06 11.01 -6.81
C LEU A 162 18.72 11.37 -8.14
N GLU A 163 19.58 12.35 -8.03
CA GLU A 163 20.25 13.14 -9.04
C GLU A 163 21.31 12.31 -9.77
N GLY A 164 21.16 12.19 -11.09
CA GLY A 164 22.18 11.62 -11.97
C GLY A 164 23.25 12.67 -12.23
N ASN A 165 24.48 12.37 -11.82
CA ASN A 165 25.66 13.21 -12.03
C ASN A 165 25.86 13.54 -13.51
N GLN A 166 26.00 14.83 -13.81
CA GLN A 166 26.58 15.34 -15.07
C GLN A 166 28.12 15.37 -14.95
N PRO A 167 28.88 15.15 -16.05
CA PRO A 167 30.31 15.42 -16.06
C PRO A 167 30.59 16.88 -16.47
N GLU A 168 31.40 17.58 -15.66
CA GLU A 168 31.96 18.89 -16.00
C GLU A 168 33.27 18.75 -16.80
N LYS A 169 33.26 19.40 -17.97
CA LYS A 169 34.28 20.24 -18.63
C LYS A 169 35.78 19.84 -18.67
N GLU A 170 36.25 19.85 -19.91
CA GLU A 170 37.63 19.99 -20.42
C GLU A 170 38.40 21.18 -19.82
N VAL A 171 39.74 21.04 -19.69
CA VAL A 171 40.78 22.04 -20.03
C VAL A 171 42.12 21.30 -20.34
N PRO A 172 42.99 21.78 -21.25
CA PRO A 172 44.01 21.00 -21.97
C PRO A 172 45.46 21.19 -21.45
N GLN A 173 46.39 20.34 -21.89
CA GLN A 173 47.84 20.59 -21.76
C GLN A 173 48.69 19.91 -22.84
N ASP A 174 49.18 20.75 -23.74
CA ASP A 174 50.54 20.91 -24.29
C ASP A 174 51.40 19.78 -24.88
N GLN A 175 52.13 20.23 -25.91
CA GLN A 175 53.00 19.57 -26.88
C GLN A 175 54.41 19.30 -26.34
N ASN A 176 55.03 18.17 -26.72
CA ASN A 176 56.35 18.14 -27.40
C ASN A 176 56.86 16.70 -27.68
N SER A 177 57.01 16.41 -28.97
CA SER A 177 58.07 15.65 -29.70
C SER A 177 59.01 14.65 -28.98
N ALA A 178 59.11 13.40 -29.51
CA ALA A 178 60.25 12.92 -30.32
C ALA A 178 60.30 11.36 -30.53
N ALA A 179 60.01 10.90 -31.76
CA ALA A 179 60.68 9.86 -32.59
C ALA A 179 60.98 8.40 -32.06
N PRO A 180 61.46 7.43 -32.89
CA PRO A 180 60.62 6.43 -33.58
C PRO A 180 61.13 4.94 -33.50
N GLU A 181 60.55 4.07 -34.34
CA GLU A 181 60.93 2.66 -34.70
C GLU A 181 60.44 1.57 -33.73
N GLU A 182 59.88 0.42 -34.13
CA GLU A 182 60.29 -0.50 -35.20
C GLU A 182 59.13 -1.48 -35.54
N GLN A 183 59.05 -1.94 -36.79
CA GLN A 183 58.10 -2.97 -37.27
C GLN A 183 58.48 -4.38 -36.79
N PRO A 184 57.57 -5.37 -36.95
CA PRO A 184 58.02 -6.55 -37.69
C PRO A 184 57.09 -6.98 -38.83
N LYS A 185 57.74 -7.46 -39.89
CA LYS A 185 57.20 -8.10 -41.09
C LYS A 185 56.39 -9.35 -40.75
N GLY A 186 55.36 -9.62 -41.54
CA GLY A 186 54.65 -10.90 -41.53
C GLY A 186 55.40 -12.01 -42.27
N LEU A 187 55.36 -13.22 -41.69
CA LEU A 187 55.08 -14.54 -42.26
C LEU A 187 55.26 -15.59 -41.17
#